data_AF-A0A7X4C1D6-F1
#
_entry.id   AF-A0A7X4C1D6-F1
#
_cell.length_a   1.000
_cell.length_b   1.000
_cell.length_c   1.000
_cell.angle_alpha   90.00
_cell.angle_beta   90.00
_cell.angle_gamma   90.00
#
_symmetry.space_group_name_H-M   'P 1'
#
loop_
_entity.id
_entity.type
_entity.pdbx_description
1 polymer ?
#
loop_
_entity_poly.entity_id
_entity_poly.type
_entity_poly.pdbx_seq_one_letter_code
_entity_poly.pdbx_strand_id
1 'polypeptide(L)'
;MRRILPGLVAAFALAAGGAAAAPQALMVAAGGGEVHLACAGADCRAEITTFCLQPDRPNPEFGHRYNILAMADQQGAIRLVGHRADGGQVVLPLESSAILTAERDHSAVMLTVPAPVMREYGVTRLSVRVSEPVMLVPQAVAGDPRAQDEDDLAFLATTARQAAIYAIDEHPDQIGATRIVRDVVNAVPADRPATAGERSKAWTEARPERETPRAQSMARTAYDDCKDIIAVGNVRHYGFRSCMGVMHDEIIEEVNDAYAELIGAGS
;
A
#
# COMPACT_ATOMS: atom_id res chain seq x y z
N MET A 1 -39.05 -21.16 -62.58
CA MET A 1 -38.37 -19.98 -62.01
C MET A 1 -38.60 -19.96 -60.50
N ARG A 2 -37.60 -20.34 -59.69
CA ARG A 2 -37.62 -20.24 -58.22
C ARG A 2 -36.35 -19.49 -57.81
N ARG A 3 -36.51 -18.28 -57.27
CA ARG A 3 -35.40 -17.44 -56.77
C ARG A 3 -35.05 -17.90 -55.35
N ILE A 4 -33.77 -18.23 -55.13
CA ILE A 4 -33.22 -18.55 -53.81
C ILE A 4 -32.56 -17.26 -53.28
N LEU A 5 -33.03 -16.77 -52.13
CA LEU A 5 -32.40 -15.66 -51.40
C LEU A 5 -31.26 -16.23 -50.52
N PRO A 6 -30.05 -15.65 -50.54
CA PRO A 6 -29.01 -16.02 -49.58
C PRO A 6 -29.27 -15.31 -48.24
N GLY A 7 -29.44 -16.10 -47.17
CA GLY A 7 -29.52 -15.61 -45.79
C GLY A 7 -28.13 -15.26 -45.26
N LEU A 8 -27.96 -14.01 -44.85
CA LEU A 8 -26.76 -13.51 -44.17
C LEU A 8 -26.81 -13.94 -42.70
N VAL A 9 -25.99 -14.91 -42.30
CA VAL A 9 -25.83 -15.30 -40.88
C VAL A 9 -24.74 -14.40 -40.27
N ALA A 10 -25.16 -13.41 -39.48
CA ALA A 10 -24.25 -12.60 -38.68
C ALA A 10 -23.82 -13.40 -37.45
N ALA A 11 -22.59 -13.91 -37.45
CA ALA A 11 -21.98 -14.53 -36.28
C ALA A 11 -21.55 -13.43 -35.30
N PHE A 12 -22.35 -13.20 -34.25
CA PHE A 12 -21.93 -12.44 -33.07
C PHE A 12 -20.92 -13.29 -32.29
N ALA A 13 -19.63 -13.02 -32.48
CA ALA A 13 -18.60 -13.52 -31.58
C ALA A 13 -18.74 -12.79 -30.24
N LEU A 14 -19.42 -13.42 -29.28
CA LEU A 14 -19.41 -13.03 -27.88
C LEU A 14 -17.98 -13.24 -27.37
N ALA A 15 -17.21 -12.16 -27.26
CA ALA A 15 -15.98 -12.15 -26.49
C ALA A 15 -16.37 -12.36 -25.02
N ALA A 16 -16.23 -13.60 -24.53
CA ALA A 16 -16.28 -13.90 -23.11
C ALA A 16 -15.02 -13.31 -22.46
N GLY A 17 -15.06 -12.01 -22.17
CA GLY A 17 -14.12 -11.42 -21.22
C GLY A 17 -14.42 -12.03 -19.86
N GLY A 18 -13.56 -12.94 -19.41
CA GLY A 18 -13.64 -13.46 -18.04
C GLY A 18 -13.51 -12.27 -17.09
N ALA A 19 -14.56 -12.00 -16.33
CA ALA A 19 -14.49 -10.98 -15.30
C ALA A 19 -13.55 -11.47 -14.19
N ALA A 20 -12.51 -10.69 -13.91
CA ALA A 20 -11.57 -10.97 -12.84
C ALA A 20 -12.28 -10.79 -11.49
N ALA A 21 -12.03 -11.71 -10.55
CA ALA A 21 -12.54 -11.60 -9.19
C ALA A 21 -11.92 -10.38 -8.48
N ALA A 22 -12.67 -9.65 -7.65
CA ALA A 22 -12.11 -8.58 -6.84
C ALA A 22 -10.92 -9.13 -6.01
N PRO A 23 -9.82 -8.36 -5.96
CA PRO A 23 -8.68 -8.76 -5.16
C PRO A 23 -9.03 -8.73 -3.67
N GLN A 24 -8.10 -9.19 -2.85
CA GLN A 24 -8.23 -9.15 -1.40
C GLN A 24 -8.41 -7.74 -0.81
N ALA A 25 -9.16 -7.66 0.28
CA ALA A 25 -9.14 -6.52 1.20
C ALA A 25 -7.82 -6.49 1.97
N LEU A 26 -7.43 -5.29 2.39
CA LEU A 26 -6.15 -5.03 3.04
C LEU A 26 -6.35 -4.33 4.38
N MET A 27 -5.39 -4.47 5.30
CA MET A 27 -5.29 -3.62 6.49
C MET A 27 -4.07 -2.72 6.37
N VAL A 28 -4.23 -1.42 6.63
CA VAL A 28 -3.12 -0.48 6.79
C VAL A 28 -2.50 -0.63 8.17
N ALA A 29 -1.19 -0.78 8.22
CA ALA A 29 -0.41 -0.82 9.46
C ALA A 29 -0.53 0.50 10.23
N ALA A 30 -0.85 0.42 11.53
CA ALA A 30 -0.81 1.58 12.42
C ALA A 30 0.57 1.84 13.02
N GLY A 31 0.75 3.05 13.54
CA GLY A 31 1.92 3.43 14.31
C GLY A 31 3.08 3.98 13.47
N GLY A 32 4.20 4.28 14.13
CA GLY A 32 5.41 4.82 13.48
C GLY A 32 5.42 6.35 13.25
N GLY A 33 4.34 7.06 13.58
CA GLY A 33 4.27 8.52 13.46
C GLY A 33 3.69 8.99 12.13
N GLU A 34 4.21 10.10 11.61
CA GLU A 34 3.78 10.68 10.34
C GLU A 34 4.64 10.15 9.19
N VAL A 35 4.00 9.63 8.15
CA VAL A 35 4.66 9.28 6.88
C VAL A 35 4.61 10.49 5.97
N HIS A 36 5.76 11.06 5.64
CA HIS A 36 5.84 12.21 4.75
C HIS A 36 5.64 11.80 3.29
N LEU A 37 4.85 12.60 2.55
CA LEU A 37 4.69 12.39 1.11
C LEU A 37 5.83 13.06 0.35
N ALA A 38 6.42 12.32 -0.58
CA ALA A 38 7.38 12.85 -1.55
C ALA A 38 6.62 13.55 -2.69
N CYS A 39 6.85 14.85 -2.83
CA CYS A 39 6.21 15.66 -3.87
C CYS A 39 7.15 15.82 -5.07
N ALA A 40 6.73 15.31 -6.23
CA ALA A 40 7.48 15.42 -7.47
C ALA A 40 6.53 15.71 -8.64
N GLY A 41 6.75 16.85 -9.32
CA GLY A 41 5.93 17.25 -10.45
C GLY A 41 4.47 17.52 -10.07
N ALA A 42 3.56 16.69 -10.56
CA ALA A 42 2.11 16.90 -10.47
C ALA A 42 1.45 16.35 -9.20
N ASP A 43 2.12 15.45 -8.47
CA ASP A 43 1.54 14.75 -7.33
C ASP A 43 2.50 14.65 -6.15
N CYS A 44 1.94 14.43 -4.96
CA CYS A 44 2.66 13.96 -3.78
C CYS A 44 2.27 12.53 -3.46
N ARG A 45 3.25 11.71 -3.13
CA ARG A 45 3.08 10.26 -3.01
C ARG A 45 3.74 9.72 -1.75
N ALA A 46 3.10 8.75 -1.11
CA ALA A 46 3.69 7.95 -0.05
C ALA A 46 3.21 6.52 -0.16
N GLU A 47 4.14 5.58 -0.05
CA GLU A 47 3.81 4.19 0.19
C GLU A 47 3.46 3.98 1.66
N ILE A 48 2.41 3.19 1.88
CA ILE A 48 1.92 2.81 3.18
C ILE A 48 1.89 1.30 3.24
N THR A 49 2.49 0.74 4.29
CA THR A 49 2.48 -0.70 4.57
C THR A 49 1.05 -1.21 4.75
N THR A 50 0.74 -2.30 4.07
CA THR A 50 -0.51 -3.03 4.20
C THR A 50 -0.29 -4.51 4.46
N PHE A 51 -1.34 -5.17 4.94
CA PHE A 51 -1.41 -6.60 5.22
C PHE A 51 -2.57 -7.23 4.47
N CYS A 52 -2.40 -8.49 4.10
CA CYS A 52 -3.46 -9.32 3.54
C CYS A 52 -4.54 -9.61 4.59
N LEU A 53 -5.81 -9.55 4.20
CA LEU A 53 -6.93 -9.99 5.05
C LEU A 53 -7.79 -11.10 4.45
N GLN A 54 -7.51 -11.47 3.20
CA GLN A 54 -8.27 -12.48 2.47
C GLN A 54 -7.32 -13.29 1.60
N PRO A 55 -6.50 -14.17 2.18
CA PRO A 55 -5.50 -14.96 1.45
C PRO A 55 -6.11 -15.86 0.36
N ASP A 56 -7.39 -16.21 0.45
CA ASP A 56 -8.12 -16.98 -0.58
C ASP A 56 -8.55 -16.14 -1.81
N ARG A 57 -8.27 -14.83 -1.81
CA ARG A 57 -8.52 -13.92 -2.93
C ARG A 57 -7.21 -13.59 -3.65
N PRO A 58 -7.26 -13.29 -4.96
CA PRO A 58 -6.07 -12.90 -5.72
C PRO A 58 -5.36 -11.70 -5.09
N ASN A 59 -4.02 -11.67 -5.21
CA ASN A 59 -3.25 -10.46 -4.95
C ASN A 59 -3.75 -9.32 -5.84
N PRO A 60 -3.79 -8.08 -5.32
CA PRO A 60 -4.18 -6.95 -6.13
C PRO A 60 -3.10 -6.63 -7.17
N GLU A 61 -3.53 -6.31 -8.37
CA GLU A 61 -2.65 -5.80 -9.41
C GLU A 61 -2.21 -4.37 -9.08
N PHE A 62 -1.00 -4.00 -9.51
CA PHE A 62 -0.49 -2.64 -9.41
C PHE A 62 -1.53 -1.62 -9.93
N GLY A 63 -1.78 -0.57 -9.15
CA GLY A 63 -2.71 0.49 -9.51
C GLY A 63 -4.18 0.19 -9.20
N HIS A 64 -4.53 -1.01 -8.71
CA HIS A 64 -5.91 -1.33 -8.32
C HIS A 64 -6.37 -0.41 -7.19
N ARG A 65 -7.53 0.21 -7.34
CA ARG A 65 -8.02 1.23 -6.40
C ARG A 65 -8.61 0.61 -5.15
N TYR A 66 -8.41 1.29 -4.02
CA TYR A 66 -8.97 0.94 -2.73
C TYR A 66 -9.78 2.08 -2.12
N ASN A 67 -10.83 1.71 -1.39
CA ASN A 67 -11.61 2.60 -0.54
C ASN A 67 -11.40 2.23 0.92
N ILE A 68 -11.54 3.21 1.81
CA ILE A 68 -11.53 2.95 3.24
C ILE A 68 -12.88 2.31 3.60
N LEU A 69 -12.84 1.20 4.34
CA LEU A 69 -14.05 0.62 4.89
C LEU A 69 -14.52 1.51 6.05
N ALA A 70 -15.65 2.17 5.86
CA ALA A 70 -16.20 3.08 6.85
C ALA A 70 -16.68 2.31 8.09
N MET A 71 -15.94 2.42 9.20
CA MET A 71 -16.32 1.87 10.49
C MET A 71 -16.43 2.98 11.53
N ALA A 72 -17.46 2.91 12.38
CA ALA A 72 -17.78 3.97 13.34
C ALA A 72 -16.63 4.24 14.33
N ASP A 73 -15.89 3.21 14.71
CA ASP A 73 -14.75 3.26 15.63
C ASP A 73 -13.43 3.67 14.94
N GLN A 74 -13.36 3.68 13.60
CA GLN A 74 -12.16 4.06 12.84
C GLN A 74 -12.21 5.48 12.26
N GLN A 75 -13.19 6.30 12.65
CA GLN A 75 -13.29 7.68 12.17
C GLN A 75 -12.04 8.48 12.59
N GLY A 76 -11.26 8.90 11.60
CA GLY A 76 -10.01 9.65 11.83
C GLY A 76 -8.81 8.79 12.21
N ALA A 77 -8.90 7.46 12.10
CA ALA A 77 -7.78 6.54 12.30
C ALA A 77 -6.66 6.75 11.27
N ILE A 78 -7.00 7.17 10.06
CA ILE A 78 -6.06 7.67 9.05
C ILE A 78 -6.36 9.14 8.74
N ARG A 79 -5.34 9.99 8.78
CA ARG A 79 -5.46 11.44 8.55
C ARG A 79 -4.41 11.93 7.58
N LEU A 80 -4.85 12.65 6.56
CA LEU A 80 -3.98 13.45 5.71
C LEU A 80 -3.77 14.82 6.37
N VAL A 81 -2.53 15.13 6.72
CA VAL A 81 -2.14 16.38 7.39
C VAL A 81 -1.35 17.23 6.41
N GLY A 82 -1.85 18.43 6.15
CA GLY A 82 -1.17 19.44 5.36
C GLY A 82 -0.50 20.47 6.24
N HIS A 83 0.75 20.80 5.92
CA HIS A 83 1.57 21.79 6.61
C HIS A 83 1.71 23.03 5.73
N ARG A 84 1.39 24.19 6.27
CA ARG A 84 1.48 25.50 5.59
C ARG A 84 2.86 26.12 5.79
N ALA A 85 3.17 27.13 4.98
CA ALA A 85 4.44 27.86 5.04
C ALA A 85 4.63 28.63 6.36
N ASP A 86 3.54 29.04 7.01
CA ASP A 86 3.52 29.73 8.31
C ASP A 86 3.69 28.78 9.51
N GLY A 87 3.85 27.47 9.25
CA GLY A 87 3.93 26.43 10.29
C GLY A 87 2.58 25.91 10.76
N GLY A 88 1.46 26.48 10.27
CA GLY A 88 0.12 26.00 10.56
C GLY A 88 -0.15 24.62 9.95
N GLN A 89 -1.02 23.84 10.59
CA GLN A 89 -1.48 22.54 10.10
C GLN A 89 -2.98 22.56 9.78
N VAL A 90 -3.37 21.77 8.79
CA VAL A 90 -4.77 21.51 8.44
C VAL A 90 -4.95 20.02 8.17
N VAL A 91 -6.04 19.44 8.65
CA VAL A 91 -6.43 18.07 8.30
C VAL A 91 -7.28 18.11 7.04
N LEU A 92 -6.87 17.37 6.02
CA LEU A 92 -7.56 17.27 4.75
C LEU A 92 -8.51 16.07 4.76
N PRO A 93 -9.68 16.17 4.10
CA PRO A 93 -10.59 15.04 3.94
C PRO A 93 -9.96 14.01 3.01
N LEU A 94 -9.50 12.89 3.58
CA LEU A 94 -8.66 11.91 2.89
C LEU A 94 -9.33 11.35 1.63
N GLU A 95 -10.59 10.92 1.71
CA GLU A 95 -11.33 10.27 0.60
C GLU A 95 -11.55 11.18 -0.62
N SER A 96 -11.63 12.51 -0.41
CA SER A 96 -11.78 13.48 -1.51
C SER A 96 -10.46 14.13 -1.92
N SER A 97 -9.39 13.96 -1.13
CA SER A 97 -8.10 14.63 -1.32
C SER A 97 -7.01 13.68 -1.82
N ALA A 98 -7.18 12.37 -1.65
CA ALA A 98 -6.18 11.37 -1.97
C ALA A 98 -6.79 10.17 -2.71
N ILE A 99 -5.92 9.45 -3.40
CA ILE A 99 -6.23 8.19 -4.07
C ILE A 99 -5.34 7.11 -3.44
N LEU A 100 -5.94 5.97 -3.08
CA LEU A 100 -5.23 4.78 -2.63
C LEU A 100 -5.25 3.74 -3.76
N THR A 101 -4.06 3.25 -4.13
CA THR A 101 -3.91 2.16 -5.10
C THR A 101 -2.92 1.12 -4.60
N ALA A 102 -3.09 -0.15 -4.98
CA ALA A 102 -2.04 -1.15 -4.76
C ALA A 102 -0.72 -0.73 -5.43
N GLU A 103 0.39 -0.90 -4.72
CA GLU A 103 1.74 -0.60 -5.21
C GLU A 103 2.56 -1.88 -5.42
N ARG A 104 2.51 -2.82 -4.48
CA ARG A 104 3.19 -4.12 -4.58
C ARG A 104 2.36 -5.18 -3.88
N ASP A 105 1.60 -5.91 -4.68
CA ASP A 105 0.64 -6.90 -4.22
C ASP A 105 -0.14 -6.38 -2.99
N HIS A 106 -0.22 -7.15 -1.92
CA HIS A 106 -0.94 -6.80 -0.71
C HIS A 106 -0.07 -6.09 0.36
N SER A 107 1.24 -5.95 0.13
CA SER A 107 2.20 -5.47 1.12
C SER A 107 2.28 -3.95 1.20
N ALA A 108 1.92 -3.25 0.13
CA ALA A 108 1.89 -1.79 0.13
C ALA A 108 0.81 -1.19 -0.77
N VAL A 109 0.25 -0.06 -0.31
CA VAL A 109 -0.55 0.85 -1.12
C VAL A 109 0.15 2.18 -1.30
N MET A 110 -0.05 2.78 -2.47
CA MET A 110 0.35 4.14 -2.79
C MET A 110 -0.78 5.11 -2.44
N LEU A 111 -0.51 6.05 -1.55
CA LEU A 111 -1.35 7.22 -1.32
C LEU A 111 -0.86 8.35 -2.21
N THR A 112 -1.71 8.81 -3.12
CA THR A 112 -1.41 9.91 -4.05
C THR A 112 -2.31 11.12 -3.78
N VAL A 113 -1.71 12.29 -3.60
CA VAL A 113 -2.40 13.59 -3.47
C VAL A 113 -2.06 14.46 -4.68
N PRO A 114 -3.04 14.83 -5.51
CA PRO A 114 -2.82 15.71 -6.65
C PRO A 114 -2.38 17.13 -6.23
N ALA A 115 -1.45 17.76 -6.97
CA ALA A 115 -1.01 19.13 -6.69
C ALA A 115 -2.13 20.20 -6.64
N PRO A 116 -3.25 20.10 -7.38
CA PRO A 116 -4.38 21.00 -7.19
C PRO A 116 -4.90 21.04 -5.75
N VAL A 117 -4.95 19.90 -5.07
CA VAL A 117 -5.38 19.80 -3.67
C VAL A 117 -4.43 20.60 -2.77
N MET A 118 -3.12 20.51 -2.98
CA MET A 118 -2.17 21.30 -2.18
C MET A 118 -2.39 22.81 -2.33
N ARG A 119 -2.66 23.28 -3.54
CA ARG A 119 -2.92 24.70 -3.82
C ARG A 119 -4.23 25.16 -3.20
N GLU A 120 -5.27 24.34 -3.29
CA GLU A 120 -6.58 24.62 -2.69
C GLU A 120 -6.47 24.83 -1.16
N TYR A 121 -5.72 23.97 -0.48
CA TYR A 121 -5.55 24.04 0.98
C TYR A 121 -4.39 24.95 1.43
N GLY A 122 -3.63 25.51 0.49
CA GLY A 122 -2.48 26.39 0.76
C GLY A 122 -1.33 25.70 1.51
N VAL A 123 -1.13 24.40 1.27
CA VAL A 123 -0.14 23.57 1.99
C VAL A 123 1.13 23.38 1.15
N THR A 124 2.28 23.31 1.81
CA THR A 124 3.60 23.15 1.18
C THR A 124 4.19 21.76 1.41
N ARG A 125 3.72 21.04 2.43
CA ARG A 125 4.09 19.65 2.72
C ARG A 125 2.87 18.86 3.14
N LEU A 126 2.90 17.57 2.89
CA LEU A 126 1.86 16.63 3.29
C LEU A 126 2.48 15.48 4.09
N SER A 127 1.76 15.01 5.09
CA SER A 127 2.01 13.74 5.76
C SER A 127 0.71 12.98 5.94
N VAL A 128 0.81 11.66 6.02
CA VAL A 128 -0.30 10.80 6.44
C VAL A 128 0.04 10.20 7.80
N ARG A 129 -0.93 10.18 8.71
CA ARG A 129 -0.81 9.54 10.01
C ARG A 129 -1.86 8.44 10.14
N VAL A 130 -1.42 7.25 10.52
CA VAL A 130 -2.29 6.11 10.84
C VAL A 130 -2.17 5.83 12.33
N SER A 131 -3.17 6.24 13.12
CA SER A 131 -3.17 6.05 14.58
C SER A 131 -3.71 4.68 15.00
N GLU A 132 -4.59 4.10 14.19
CA GLU A 132 -5.17 2.78 14.43
C GLU A 132 -5.24 2.03 13.10
N PRO A 133 -5.23 0.68 13.09
CA PRO A 133 -5.24 -0.06 11.85
C PRO A 133 -6.52 0.26 11.07
N VAL A 134 -6.41 0.44 9.76
CA VAL A 134 -7.52 0.89 8.89
C VAL A 134 -7.76 -0.15 7.82
N MET A 135 -9.01 -0.51 7.60
CA MET A 135 -9.40 -1.52 6.63
C MET A 135 -9.60 -0.87 5.26
N LEU A 136 -9.03 -1.48 4.22
CA LEU A 136 -9.18 -1.07 2.84
C LEU A 136 -9.91 -2.16 2.07
N VAL A 137 -10.96 -1.77 1.35
CA VAL A 137 -11.71 -2.65 0.46
C VAL A 137 -11.41 -2.28 -0.99
N PRO A 138 -11.19 -3.27 -1.87
CA PRO A 138 -10.92 -2.99 -3.27
C PRO A 138 -12.14 -2.30 -3.91
N GLN A 139 -11.89 -1.38 -4.83
CA GLN A 139 -12.95 -0.86 -5.67
C GLN A 139 -13.56 -2.01 -6.49
N ALA A 140 -14.89 -2.12 -6.47
CA ALA A 140 -15.61 -3.16 -7.18
C ALA A 140 -15.36 -3.07 -8.69
N VAL A 141 -15.17 -4.23 -9.33
CA VAL A 141 -15.01 -4.37 -10.77
C VAL A 141 -16.34 -4.75 -11.40
N ALA A 142 -16.72 -4.10 -12.49
CA ALA A 142 -17.97 -4.40 -13.17
C ALA A 142 -17.96 -5.85 -13.71
N GLY A 143 -19.00 -6.61 -13.38
CA GLY A 143 -19.13 -8.02 -13.79
C GLY A 143 -18.34 -9.01 -12.95
N ASP A 144 -17.68 -8.57 -11.87
CA ASP A 144 -16.95 -9.42 -10.94
C ASP A 144 -17.81 -10.60 -10.44
N PRO A 145 -17.42 -11.86 -10.72
CA PRO A 145 -18.17 -13.03 -10.32
C PRO A 145 -18.07 -13.34 -8.81
N ARG A 146 -17.17 -12.67 -8.09
CA ARG A 146 -16.94 -12.79 -6.64
C ARG A 146 -16.76 -11.40 -6.00
N ALA A 147 -17.68 -10.49 -6.28
CA ALA A 147 -17.72 -9.20 -5.59
C ALA A 147 -17.76 -9.40 -4.06
N GLN A 148 -17.15 -8.49 -3.31
CA GLN A 148 -17.25 -8.49 -1.85
C GLN A 148 -18.72 -8.28 -1.47
N ASP A 149 -19.29 -9.19 -0.70
CA ASP A 149 -20.66 -9.08 -0.20
C ASP A 149 -20.72 -8.54 1.24
N GLU A 150 -21.92 -8.41 1.81
CA GLU A 150 -22.09 -7.88 3.16
C GLU A 150 -21.48 -8.79 4.23
N ASP A 151 -21.47 -10.10 4.01
CA ASP A 151 -20.91 -11.08 4.94
C ASP A 151 -19.37 -11.03 4.92
N ASP A 152 -18.76 -10.88 3.75
CA ASP A 152 -17.33 -10.60 3.59
C ASP A 152 -16.93 -9.35 4.37
N LEU A 153 -17.68 -8.25 4.19
CA LEU A 153 -17.40 -6.99 4.88
C LEU A 153 -17.60 -7.09 6.39
N ALA A 154 -18.60 -7.84 6.86
CA ALA A 154 -18.83 -8.07 8.28
C ALA A 154 -17.72 -8.91 8.92
N PHE A 155 -17.24 -9.96 8.23
CA PHE A 155 -16.08 -10.75 8.67
C PHE A 155 -14.81 -9.91 8.74
N LEU A 156 -14.56 -9.09 7.71
CA LEU A 156 -13.46 -8.12 7.67
C LEU A 156 -13.50 -7.15 8.84
N ALA A 157 -14.66 -6.56 9.12
CA ALA A 157 -14.85 -5.59 10.19
C ALA A 157 -14.66 -6.17 11.60
N THR A 158 -14.74 -7.49 11.77
CA THR A 158 -14.73 -8.18 13.06
C THR A 158 -13.55 -9.14 13.20
N THR A 159 -13.74 -10.41 12.86
CA THR A 159 -12.79 -11.51 13.09
C THR A 159 -11.47 -11.28 12.40
N ALA A 160 -11.47 -10.95 11.10
CA ALA A 160 -10.24 -10.72 10.36
C ALA A 160 -9.47 -9.52 10.91
N ARG A 161 -10.16 -8.43 11.27
CA ARG A 161 -9.51 -7.29 11.91
C ARG A 161 -8.82 -7.66 13.22
N GLN A 162 -9.49 -8.40 14.09
CA GLN A 162 -8.92 -8.78 15.40
C GLN A 162 -7.73 -9.73 15.25
N ALA A 163 -7.83 -10.72 14.34
CA ALA A 163 -6.72 -11.62 14.06
C ALA A 163 -5.50 -10.87 13.48
N ALA A 164 -5.72 -9.90 12.58
CA ALA A 164 -4.64 -9.10 12.01
C ALA A 164 -3.99 -8.18 13.06
N ILE A 165 -4.78 -7.57 13.95
CA ILE A 165 -4.25 -6.79 15.09
C ILE A 165 -3.37 -7.68 15.97
N TYR A 166 -3.85 -8.87 16.31
CA TYR A 166 -3.09 -9.83 17.11
C TYR A 166 -1.77 -10.24 16.42
N ALA A 167 -1.81 -10.56 15.12
CA ALA A 167 -0.61 -10.88 14.35
C ALA A 167 0.41 -9.72 14.35
N ILE A 168 -0.04 -8.48 14.18
CA ILE A 168 0.80 -7.28 14.24
C ILE A 168 1.42 -7.11 15.63
N ASP A 169 0.63 -7.28 16.69
CA ASP A 169 1.06 -7.06 18.08
C ASP A 169 2.09 -8.11 18.54
N GLU A 170 2.01 -9.35 18.03
CA GLU A 170 2.97 -10.42 18.31
C GLU A 170 4.29 -10.29 17.51
N HIS A 171 4.35 -9.42 16.49
CA HIS A 171 5.51 -9.23 15.63
C HIS A 171 6.05 -7.79 15.65
N PRO A 172 6.28 -7.18 16.83
CA PRO A 172 6.63 -5.76 16.92
C PRO A 172 7.96 -5.42 16.23
N ASP A 173 8.90 -6.37 16.16
CA ASP A 173 10.20 -6.17 15.51
C ASP A 173 10.08 -6.13 13.98
N GLN A 174 9.30 -7.03 13.37
CA GLN A 174 8.99 -7.05 11.94
C GLN A 174 8.27 -5.76 11.55
N ILE A 175 7.28 -5.35 12.34
CA ILE A 175 6.51 -4.12 12.12
C ILE A 175 7.42 -2.88 12.21
N GLY A 176 8.26 -2.81 13.23
CA GLY A 176 9.24 -1.72 13.38
C GLY A 176 10.24 -1.67 12.21
N ALA A 177 10.77 -2.82 11.78
CA ALA A 177 11.70 -2.91 10.66
C ALA A 177 11.03 -2.46 9.35
N THR A 178 9.81 -2.92 9.10
CA THR A 178 9.00 -2.57 7.93
C THR A 178 8.74 -1.07 7.87
N ARG A 179 8.45 -0.41 9.01
CA ARG A 179 8.31 1.05 9.08
C ARG A 179 9.60 1.78 8.67
N ILE A 180 10.75 1.35 9.19
CA ILE A 180 12.05 1.95 8.81
C ILE A 180 12.28 1.80 7.30
N VAL A 181 12.09 0.60 6.76
CA VAL A 181 12.31 0.30 5.34
C VAL A 181 11.35 1.12 4.47
N ARG A 182 10.06 1.17 4.81
CA ARG A 182 9.06 2.03 4.15
C ARG A 182 9.47 3.50 4.15
N ASP A 183 9.96 4.01 5.27
CA ASP A 183 10.36 5.42 5.38
C ASP A 183 11.59 5.72 4.52
N VAL A 184 12.54 4.78 4.44
CA VAL A 184 13.66 4.86 3.48
C VAL A 184 13.14 4.84 2.04
N VAL A 185 12.22 3.95 1.70
CA VAL A 185 11.59 3.88 0.37
C VAL A 185 10.98 5.23 0.03
N ASN A 186 10.16 5.80 0.91
CA ASN A 186 9.50 7.09 0.70
C ASN A 186 10.46 8.28 0.59
N ALA A 187 11.62 8.23 1.24
CA ALA A 187 12.61 9.31 1.22
C ALA A 187 13.53 9.31 -0.01
N VAL A 188 13.67 8.18 -0.72
CA VAL A 188 14.50 8.11 -1.94
C VAL A 188 13.69 8.44 -3.22
N PRO A 189 14.34 9.01 -4.26
CA PRO A 189 13.69 9.34 -5.52
C PRO A 189 12.98 8.13 -6.17
N ALA A 190 11.79 8.37 -6.70
CA ALA A 190 10.98 7.34 -7.37
C ALA A 190 11.26 7.25 -8.88
N ASP A 191 11.72 8.32 -9.51
CA ASP A 191 11.87 8.49 -10.95
C ASP A 191 13.30 8.25 -11.47
N ARG A 192 14.25 8.07 -10.56
CA ARG A 192 15.67 7.87 -10.89
C ARG A 192 16.40 7.08 -9.81
N PRO A 193 17.57 6.49 -10.14
CA PRO A 193 18.44 5.91 -9.13
C PRO A 193 18.83 6.92 -8.05
N ALA A 194 18.72 6.50 -6.78
CA ALA A 194 19.19 7.27 -5.64
C ALA A 194 20.73 7.26 -5.59
N THR A 195 21.34 8.43 -5.39
CA THR A 195 22.77 8.56 -5.12
C THR A 195 23.13 8.01 -3.73
N ALA A 196 24.43 7.75 -3.47
CA ALA A 196 24.87 7.30 -2.15
C ALA A 196 24.51 8.29 -1.03
N GLY A 197 24.61 9.59 -1.29
CA GLY A 197 24.22 10.63 -0.33
C GLY A 197 22.72 10.62 -0.03
N GLU A 198 21.88 10.45 -1.05
CA GLU A 198 20.42 10.35 -0.87
C GLU A 198 20.01 9.11 -0.07
N ARG A 199 20.67 7.96 -0.29
CA ARG A 199 20.41 6.75 0.50
C ARG A 199 20.76 6.94 1.97
N SER A 200 21.94 7.48 2.26
CA SER A 200 22.38 7.75 3.64
C SER A 200 21.50 8.80 4.33
N LYS A 201 21.03 9.80 3.58
CA LYS A 201 20.07 10.78 4.08
C LYS A 201 18.73 10.12 4.40
N ALA A 202 18.19 9.30 3.50
CA ALA A 202 16.95 8.56 3.69
C ALA A 202 16.99 7.66 4.93
N TRP A 203 18.10 6.93 5.15
CA TRP A 203 18.30 6.14 6.38
C TRP A 203 18.23 6.99 7.65
N THR A 204 18.81 8.20 7.61
CA THR A 204 18.79 9.11 8.75
C THR A 204 17.39 9.69 8.98
N GLU A 205 16.67 10.03 7.91
CA GLU A 205 15.31 10.58 7.95
C GLU A 205 14.27 9.54 8.40
N ALA A 206 14.54 8.24 8.19
CA ALA A 206 13.71 7.15 8.70
C ALA A 206 13.78 6.99 10.24
N ARG A 207 14.71 7.67 10.91
CA ARG A 207 14.84 7.71 12.38
C ARG A 207 14.79 6.30 13.03
N PRO A 208 15.64 5.35 12.58
CA PRO A 208 15.61 3.97 13.06
C PRO A 208 15.75 3.84 14.58
N GLU A 209 16.37 4.82 15.25
CA GLU A 209 16.53 4.83 16.70
C GLU A 209 15.21 4.90 17.49
N ARG A 210 14.08 5.16 16.82
CA ARG A 210 12.74 5.13 17.42
C ARG A 210 12.18 3.71 17.61
N GLU A 211 12.73 2.73 16.92
CA GLU A 211 12.27 1.34 16.94
C GLU A 211 13.17 0.48 17.83
N THR A 212 12.79 -0.77 18.06
CA THR A 212 13.57 -1.72 18.89
C THR A 212 14.94 -2.01 18.26
N PRO A 213 15.95 -2.43 19.06
CA PRO A 213 17.25 -2.82 18.51
C PRO A 213 17.17 -3.95 17.47
N ARG A 214 16.22 -4.88 17.62
CA ARG A 214 16.02 -5.98 16.67
C ARG A 214 15.40 -5.48 15.36
N ALA A 215 14.36 -4.65 15.42
CA ALA A 215 13.81 -3.96 14.26
C ALA A 215 14.88 -3.18 13.48
N GLN A 216 15.72 -2.42 14.20
CA GLN A 216 16.84 -1.68 13.63
C GLN A 216 17.83 -2.60 12.89
N SER A 217 18.19 -3.74 13.50
CA SER A 217 19.10 -4.71 12.88
C SER A 217 18.53 -5.33 11.60
N MET A 218 17.24 -5.67 11.60
CA MET A 218 16.55 -6.23 10.41
C MET A 218 16.52 -5.21 9.28
N ALA A 219 16.04 -3.99 9.55
CA ALA A 219 16.02 -2.92 8.56
C ALA A 219 17.42 -2.55 8.06
N ARG A 220 18.44 -2.64 8.94
CA ARG A 220 19.84 -2.37 8.58
C ARG A 220 20.39 -3.41 7.62
N THR A 221 20.06 -4.68 7.85
CA THR A 221 20.44 -5.78 6.95
C THR A 221 19.86 -5.55 5.56
N ALA A 222 18.55 -5.28 5.47
CA ALA A 222 17.89 -4.91 4.21
C ALA A 222 18.55 -3.72 3.50
N TYR A 223 18.88 -2.65 4.24
CA TYR A 223 19.55 -1.47 3.69
C TYR A 223 20.94 -1.79 3.14
N ASP A 224 21.75 -2.54 3.88
CA ASP A 224 23.11 -2.88 3.47
C ASP A 224 23.12 -3.86 2.29
N ASP A 225 22.24 -4.86 2.28
CA ASP A 225 22.08 -5.80 1.16
C ASP A 225 21.70 -5.05 -0.13
N CYS A 226 20.71 -4.15 -0.06
CA CYS A 226 20.33 -3.33 -1.20
C CYS A 226 21.44 -2.38 -1.68
N LYS A 227 22.26 -1.86 -0.77
CA LYS A 227 23.41 -1.03 -1.13
C LYS A 227 24.46 -1.87 -1.87
N ASP A 228 24.72 -3.09 -1.41
CA ASP A 228 25.73 -3.98 -1.97
C ASP A 228 25.31 -4.52 -3.34
N ILE A 229 24.04 -4.90 -3.52
CA ILE A 229 23.45 -5.29 -4.82
C ILE A 229 23.67 -4.19 -5.87
N ILE A 230 23.42 -2.93 -5.50
CA ILE A 230 23.59 -1.78 -6.42
C ILE A 230 25.06 -1.51 -6.72
N ALA A 231 25.97 -1.74 -5.77
CA ALA A 231 27.40 -1.52 -5.95
C ALA A 231 28.04 -2.48 -6.98
N VAL A 232 27.50 -3.70 -7.13
CA VAL A 232 27.98 -4.70 -8.10
C VAL A 232 27.61 -4.35 -9.55
N GLY A 233 26.76 -3.33 -9.79
CA GLY A 233 26.58 -2.69 -11.10
C GLY A 233 25.87 -3.50 -12.19
N ASN A 234 25.48 -4.75 -11.90
CA ASN A 234 24.84 -5.64 -12.89
C ASN A 234 23.31 -5.51 -12.97
N VAL A 235 22.69 -4.71 -12.09
CA VAL A 235 21.23 -4.56 -12.09
C VAL A 235 20.82 -3.20 -12.66
N ARG A 236 21.00 -3.05 -13.98
CA ARG A 236 20.64 -1.81 -14.71
C ARG A 236 19.15 -1.43 -14.62
N HIS A 237 18.30 -2.35 -14.17
CA HIS A 237 16.85 -2.18 -14.07
C HIS A 237 16.29 -2.25 -12.65
N TYR A 238 17.13 -2.47 -11.64
CA TYR A 238 16.70 -2.62 -10.25
C TYR A 238 17.36 -1.54 -9.40
N GLY A 239 16.60 -0.48 -9.10
CA GLY A 239 17.10 0.63 -8.30
C GLY A 239 17.10 0.30 -6.81
N PHE A 240 17.85 1.08 -6.02
CA PHE A 240 17.87 0.94 -4.56
C PHE A 240 16.45 0.99 -3.95
N ARG A 241 15.58 1.88 -4.47
CA ARG A 241 14.18 1.97 -4.04
C ARG A 241 13.43 0.66 -4.24
N SER A 242 13.53 0.06 -5.44
CA SER A 242 12.87 -1.21 -5.76
C SER A 242 13.38 -2.35 -4.88
N CYS A 243 14.69 -2.40 -4.62
CA CYS A 243 15.26 -3.37 -3.70
C CYS A 243 14.70 -3.21 -2.29
N MET A 244 14.69 -1.99 -1.74
CA MET A 244 14.11 -1.74 -0.43
C MET A 244 12.61 -2.07 -0.39
N GLY A 245 11.88 -1.86 -1.49
CA GLY A 245 10.48 -2.29 -1.61
C GLY A 245 10.31 -3.80 -1.49
N VAL A 246 11.18 -4.59 -2.12
CA VAL A 246 11.15 -6.06 -1.96
C VAL A 246 11.55 -6.49 -0.56
N MET A 247 12.60 -5.90 0.03
CA MET A 247 12.95 -6.21 1.42
C MET A 247 11.82 -5.84 2.40
N HIS A 248 11.08 -4.77 2.13
CA HIS A 248 9.88 -4.43 2.90
C HIS A 248 8.85 -5.54 2.83
N ASP A 249 8.59 -6.05 1.62
CA ASP A 249 7.57 -7.07 1.38
C ASP A 249 7.98 -8.43 2.01
N GLU A 250 9.27 -8.79 1.94
CA GLU A 250 9.81 -10.00 2.61
C GLU A 250 9.70 -9.92 4.15
N ILE A 251 9.96 -8.76 4.75
CA ILE A 251 9.85 -8.60 6.22
C ILE A 251 8.40 -8.72 6.68
N ILE A 252 7.45 -8.19 5.90
CA ILE A 252 6.04 -8.19 6.28
C ILE A 252 5.34 -9.52 5.99
N GLU A 253 5.91 -10.36 5.12
CA GLU A 253 5.40 -11.69 4.78
C GLU A 253 5.24 -12.57 6.02
N GLU A 254 6.20 -12.56 6.96
CA GLU A 254 6.11 -13.32 8.22
C GLU A 254 4.86 -12.94 9.05
N VAL A 255 4.45 -11.66 9.02
CA VAL A 255 3.23 -11.21 9.70
C VAL A 255 1.96 -11.67 8.95
N ASN A 256 2.00 -11.66 7.62
CA ASN A 256 0.90 -12.18 6.80
C ASN A 256 0.72 -13.69 7.00
N ASP A 257 1.80 -14.46 7.10
CA ASP A 257 1.76 -15.90 7.36
C ASP A 257 1.16 -16.18 8.75
N ALA A 258 1.62 -15.47 9.79
CA ALA A 258 1.05 -15.58 11.13
C ALA A 258 -0.44 -15.24 11.17
N TYR A 259 -0.86 -14.21 10.41
CA TYR A 259 -2.27 -13.89 10.24
C TYR A 259 -3.05 -15.03 9.58
N ALA A 260 -2.52 -15.58 8.49
CA ALA A 260 -3.16 -16.62 7.70
C ALA A 260 -3.41 -17.89 8.57
N GLU A 261 -2.42 -18.27 9.38
CA GLU A 261 -2.56 -19.35 10.37
C GLU A 261 -3.69 -19.11 11.38
N LEU A 262 -3.83 -17.88 11.90
CA LEU A 262 -4.87 -17.53 12.89
C LEU A 262 -6.29 -17.65 12.35
N ILE A 263 -6.49 -17.34 11.07
CA ILE A 263 -7.81 -17.44 10.42
C ILE A 263 -8.04 -18.82 9.78
N GLY A 264 -7.09 -19.76 9.92
CA GLY A 264 -7.17 -21.09 9.33
C GLY A 264 -7.08 -21.09 7.81
N ALA A 265 -6.47 -20.05 7.23
CA ALA A 265 -6.20 -19.95 5.81
C ALA A 265 -4.72 -20.23 5.56
N GLY A 266 -4.42 -21.38 4.97
CA GLY A 266 -3.05 -21.87 4.83
C GLY A 266 -3.09 -23.39 4.69
N SER A 267 -2.35 -23.91 3.72
CA SER A 267 -2.37 -25.33 3.30
C SER A 267 -2.04 -26.30 4.43
#